data_AF-A0A1H6S9M8-F1
#
_entry.id   AF-A0A1H6S9M8-F1
#
_cell.length_a   1.000
_cell.length_b   1.000
_cell.length_c   1.000
_cell.angle_alpha   90.00
_cell.angle_beta   90.00
_cell.angle_gamma   90.00
#
_symmetry.space_group_name_H-M   'P 1'
#
loop_
_entity.id
_entity.type
_entity.pdbx_description
1 polymer ?
#
loop_
_entity_poly.entity_id
_entity_poly.type
_entity_poly.pdbx_seq_one_letter_code
_entity_poly.pdbx_strand_id
1 'polypeptide(L)'
;MKTFNVTNSDSHLFIQLKVDTIKKAFSKVYYIVRDERVKPHLAVSEEYENGSIDLDSNNNIKWKHIDIAGKFIGHELEFITFIENLPSDCNSNEKAKKYILENVNIKYRINDGDNANEYDLDEDDRIELFIERTGIIYKKIKIK
;
A
#
# COMPACT_ATOMS: atom_id res chain seq x y z
N MET A 1 11.98 4.24 -7.89
CA MET A 1 11.14 4.67 -6.74
C MET A 1 10.18 5.77 -7.18
N LYS A 2 8.88 5.62 -6.89
CA LYS A 2 7.85 6.61 -7.26
C LYS A 2 7.88 7.82 -6.32
N THR A 3 7.31 8.95 -6.75
CA THR A 3 7.30 10.20 -5.99
C THR A 3 5.94 10.86 -6.07
N PHE A 4 5.44 11.32 -4.93
CA PHE A 4 4.32 12.25 -4.81
C PHE A 4 4.86 13.64 -4.50
N ASN A 5 4.51 14.64 -5.31
CA ASN A 5 4.89 16.02 -5.06
C ASN A 5 3.72 16.73 -4.36
N VAL A 6 3.97 17.19 -3.14
CA VAL A 6 3.05 18.00 -2.34
C VAL A 6 2.96 19.38 -2.99
N THR A 7 1.73 19.80 -3.26
CA THR A 7 1.41 21.12 -3.81
C THR A 7 1.12 22.14 -2.72
N ASN A 8 0.65 21.68 -1.55
CA ASN A 8 0.42 22.52 -0.39
C ASN A 8 0.82 21.79 0.91
N SER A 9 1.83 22.30 1.60
CA SER A 9 2.35 21.70 2.84
C SER A 9 1.36 21.74 4.00
N ASP A 10 0.42 22.69 3.98
CA ASP A 10 -0.56 22.88 5.06
C ASP A 10 -1.84 22.07 4.82
N SER A 11 -1.97 21.42 3.65
CA SER A 11 -3.10 20.56 3.34
C SER A 11 -3.03 19.22 4.08
N HIS A 12 -4.20 18.65 4.38
CA HIS A 12 -4.31 17.28 4.85
C HIS A 12 -3.83 16.31 3.77
N LEU A 13 -3.00 15.34 4.16
CA LEU A 13 -2.57 14.23 3.34
C LEU A 13 -3.51 13.05 3.58
N PHE A 14 -4.08 12.56 2.49
CA PHE A 14 -4.94 11.41 2.47
C PHE A 14 -4.29 10.28 1.66
N ILE A 15 -4.61 9.05 2.07
CA ILE A 15 -4.23 7.85 1.35
C ILE A 15 -5.45 6.99 1.05
N GLN A 16 -5.32 6.21 -0.01
CA GLN A 16 -6.29 5.20 -0.38
C GLN A 16 -5.54 4.02 -0.98
N LEU A 17 -6.02 2.81 -0.71
CA LEU A 17 -5.43 1.59 -1.21
C LEU A 17 -6.53 0.64 -1.64
N LYS A 18 -6.68 0.46 -2.96
CA LYS A 18 -7.59 -0.52 -3.52
C LYS A 18 -6.82 -1.79 -3.84
N VAL A 19 -7.19 -2.89 -3.21
CA VAL A 19 -6.68 -4.25 -3.51
C VAL A 19 -7.83 -5.06 -4.11
N ASP A 20 -7.65 -5.53 -5.33
CA ASP A 20 -8.60 -6.41 -6.03
C ASP A 20 -7.96 -7.78 -6.21
N THR A 21 -8.50 -8.76 -5.49
CA THR A 21 -8.01 -10.13 -5.44
C THR A 21 -9.09 -11.04 -4.89
N ILE A 22 -9.09 -12.31 -5.31
CA ILE A 22 -9.93 -13.36 -4.71
C ILE A 22 -9.32 -13.95 -3.43
N LYS A 23 -8.13 -13.51 -3.04
CA LYS A 23 -7.42 -14.00 -1.86
C LYS A 23 -7.70 -13.11 -0.66
N LYS A 24 -7.61 -13.68 0.54
CA LYS A 24 -7.62 -12.88 1.76
C LYS A 24 -6.39 -11.96 1.75
N ALA A 25 -6.61 -10.69 2.02
CA ALA A 25 -5.58 -9.68 2.01
C ALA A 25 -5.78 -8.68 3.15
N PHE A 26 -4.69 -8.11 3.61
CA PHE A 26 -4.70 -6.93 4.47
C PHE A 26 -3.49 -6.07 4.19
N SER A 27 -3.60 -4.79 4.52
CA SER A 27 -2.57 -3.81 4.20
C SER A 27 -2.29 -2.86 5.36
N LYS A 28 -1.06 -2.36 5.42
CA LYS A 28 -0.57 -1.39 6.40
C LYS A 28 0.17 -0.28 5.69
N VAL A 29 0.09 0.94 6.19
CA VAL A 29 0.94 2.06 5.75
C VAL A 29 1.79 2.54 6.89
N TYR A 30 3.09 2.63 6.65
CA TYR A 30 4.08 3.14 7.58
C TYR A 30 4.68 4.44 7.06
N TYR A 31 4.99 5.32 8.00
CA TYR A 31 5.87 6.45 7.77
C TYR A 31 7.33 6.00 7.91
N ILE A 32 8.20 6.33 6.95
CA ILE A 32 9.62 5.96 6.96
C ILE A 32 10.49 7.19 7.19
N VAL A 33 11.30 7.15 8.25
CA VAL A 33 12.30 8.18 8.57
C VAL A 33 13.65 7.51 8.69
N ARG A 34 14.63 7.95 7.89
CA ARG A 34 16.00 7.38 7.86
C ARG A 34 15.99 5.85 7.68
N ASP A 35 15.22 5.38 6.70
CA ASP A 35 15.04 3.95 6.37
C ASP A 35 14.39 3.08 7.45
N GLU A 36 13.88 3.68 8.53
CA GLU A 36 13.18 2.98 9.61
C GLU A 36 11.68 3.27 9.62
N ARG A 37 10.88 2.24 9.89
CA ARG A 37 9.42 2.37 10.08
C ARG A 37 9.12 3.03 11.42
N VAL A 38 8.48 4.20 11.37
CA VAL A 38 7.90 4.83 12.56
C VAL A 38 6.66 4.05 12.97
N LYS A 39 6.53 3.75 14.27
CA LYS A 39 5.37 3.08 14.86
C LYS A 39 4.54 4.09 15.67
N PRO A 40 3.20 3.96 15.73
CA PRO A 40 2.37 2.95 15.05
C PRO A 40 2.26 3.19 13.54
N HIS A 41 1.63 2.25 12.82
CA HIS A 41 1.28 2.45 11.42
C HIS A 41 0.30 3.63 11.28
N LEU A 42 0.37 4.35 10.16
CA LEU A 42 -0.54 5.46 9.85
C LEU A 42 -1.95 4.95 9.50
N ALA A 43 -2.01 3.78 8.87
CA ALA A 43 -3.27 3.13 8.52
C ALA A 43 -3.12 1.61 8.42
N VAL A 44 -4.22 0.92 8.63
CA VAL A 44 -4.36 -0.54 8.50
C VAL A 44 -5.75 -0.83 7.93
N SER A 45 -5.84 -1.84 7.06
CA SER A 45 -7.12 -2.39 6.60
C SER A 45 -7.56 -3.54 7.51
N GLU A 46 -8.84 -3.87 7.46
CA GLU A 46 -9.32 -5.16 7.96
C GLU A 46 -8.83 -6.30 7.05
N GLU A 47 -9.00 -7.52 7.52
CA GLU A 47 -8.49 -8.73 6.89
C GLU A 47 -9.62 -9.45 6.14
N TYR A 48 -9.80 -9.13 4.86
CA TYR A 48 -10.90 -9.62 4.02
C TYR A 48 -10.44 -10.00 2.62
N GLU A 49 -11.35 -10.50 1.79
CA GLU A 49 -11.13 -10.80 0.37
C GLU A 49 -10.93 -9.54 -0.51
N ASN A 50 -10.40 -8.43 0.05
CA ASN A 50 -10.05 -7.22 -0.71
C ASN A 50 -9.12 -6.22 0.03
N GLY A 51 -8.50 -6.54 1.18
CA GLY A 51 -7.36 -5.85 1.83
C GLY A 51 -7.19 -4.32 1.75
N SER A 52 -8.28 -3.58 1.55
CA SER A 52 -8.28 -2.17 1.14
C SER A 52 -8.37 -1.27 2.37
N ILE A 53 -7.53 -0.23 2.43
CA ILE A 53 -7.40 0.63 3.63
C ILE A 53 -8.53 1.63 3.77
N ASP A 54 -9.22 1.87 2.67
CA ASP A 54 -10.00 3.04 2.41
C ASP A 54 -11.50 2.68 2.32
N LEU A 55 -11.87 1.46 2.67
CA LEU A 55 -13.27 1.03 2.70
C LEU A 55 -13.97 1.50 3.97
N ASP A 56 -15.20 1.98 3.83
CA ASP A 56 -16.10 2.20 4.96
C ASP A 56 -16.83 0.90 5.38
N SER A 57 -17.67 1.00 6.42
CA SER A 57 -18.46 -0.13 6.94
C SER A 57 -19.41 -0.77 5.92
N ASN A 58 -19.65 -0.11 4.79
CA ASN A 58 -20.50 -0.59 3.69
C ASN A 58 -19.68 -0.96 2.45
N ASN A 59 -18.35 -1.10 2.58
CA ASN A 59 -17.40 -1.40 1.50
C ASN A 59 -17.32 -0.32 0.40
N ASN A 60 -17.64 0.93 0.69
CA ASN A 60 -17.41 2.04 -0.24
C ASN A 60 -16.02 2.64 -0.05
N ILE A 61 -15.39 2.93 -1.18
CA ILE A 61 -14.06 3.57 -1.32
C ILE A 61 -14.08 5.00 -0.74
N LYS A 62 -13.14 5.32 0.15
CA LYS A 62 -12.99 6.60 0.87
C LYS A 62 -11.54 6.91 1.22
N TRP A 63 -11.13 8.15 1.00
CA TRP A 63 -9.83 8.64 1.45
C TRP A 63 -9.64 8.60 2.97
N LYS A 64 -8.50 8.06 3.43
CA LYS A 64 -8.11 8.05 4.83
C LYS A 64 -7.12 9.15 5.12
N HIS A 65 -7.51 10.08 5.99
CA HIS A 65 -6.62 11.15 6.48
C HIS A 65 -5.53 10.55 7.36
N ILE A 66 -4.26 10.92 7.11
CA ILE A 66 -3.13 10.47 7.92
C ILE A 66 -2.46 11.58 8.73
N ASP A 67 -2.22 12.77 8.16
CA ASP A 67 -1.78 14.00 8.87
C ASP A 67 -1.67 15.17 7.85
N ILE A 68 -1.13 16.32 8.24
CA ILE A 68 -0.73 17.39 7.31
C ILE A 68 0.43 16.96 6.39
N ALA A 69 0.39 17.33 5.11
CA ALA A 69 1.33 16.91 4.08
C ALA A 69 2.78 17.32 4.36
N GLY A 70 2.98 18.52 4.91
CA GLY A 70 4.30 19.07 5.23
C GLY A 70 5.14 18.21 6.17
N LYS A 71 4.50 17.40 7.04
CA LYS A 71 5.21 16.47 7.95
C LYS A 71 5.92 15.33 7.23
N PHE A 72 5.48 15.01 6.01
CA PHE A 72 6.00 13.87 5.25
C PHE A 72 7.01 14.29 4.18
N ILE A 73 7.14 15.59 3.86
CA ILE A 73 8.07 16.09 2.83
C ILE A 73 9.50 15.66 3.15
N GLY A 74 10.18 15.10 2.15
CA GLY A 74 11.55 14.59 2.26
C GLY A 74 11.64 13.14 2.74
N HIS A 75 10.51 12.53 3.11
CA HIS A 75 10.42 11.18 3.66
C HIS A 75 9.62 10.24 2.75
N GLU A 76 9.35 9.01 3.20
CA GLU A 76 8.64 8.00 2.41
C GLU A 76 7.41 7.45 3.15
N LEU A 77 6.40 7.11 2.38
CA LEU A 77 5.34 6.20 2.81
C LEU A 77 5.65 4.81 2.27
N GLU A 78 5.58 3.80 3.13
CA GLU A 78 5.67 2.40 2.75
C GLU A 78 4.33 1.71 2.96
N PHE A 79 3.72 1.29 1.85
CA PHE A 79 2.52 0.47 1.84
C PHE A 79 2.96 -0.99 1.80
N ILE A 80 2.43 -1.78 2.71
CA ILE A 80 2.72 -3.20 2.83
C ILE A 80 1.40 -3.95 2.71
N THR A 81 1.27 -4.77 1.68
CA THR A 81 0.09 -5.61 1.46
C THR A 81 0.47 -7.07 1.60
N PHE A 82 -0.31 -7.80 2.38
CA PHE A 82 -0.19 -9.23 2.61
C PHE A 82 -1.28 -9.93 1.81
N ILE A 83 -0.92 -10.95 1.04
CA ILE A 83 -1.82 -11.81 0.27
C ILE A 83 -1.70 -13.22 0.82
N GLU A 84 -2.72 -13.68 1.53
CA GLU A 84 -2.71 -15.00 2.16
C GLU A 84 -3.21 -16.10 1.23
N ASN A 85 -2.91 -17.35 1.59
CA ASN A 85 -3.41 -18.54 0.91
C ASN A 85 -3.08 -18.55 -0.60
N LEU A 86 -1.89 -18.07 -0.97
CA LEU A 86 -1.34 -18.22 -2.31
C LEU A 86 -1.41 -19.68 -2.75
N PRO A 87 -1.54 -19.99 -4.05
CA PRO A 87 -1.50 -21.37 -4.54
C PRO A 87 -0.31 -22.19 -4.00
N SER A 88 -0.46 -23.50 -3.82
CA SER A 88 0.59 -24.35 -3.22
C SER A 88 1.86 -24.47 -4.06
N ASP A 89 1.75 -24.22 -5.36
CA ASP A 89 2.87 -24.15 -6.29
C ASP A 89 3.65 -22.82 -6.20
N CYS A 90 3.12 -21.79 -5.51
CA CYS A 90 3.83 -20.55 -5.16
C CYS A 90 4.80 -20.79 -3.98
N ASN A 91 5.85 -21.57 -4.25
CA ASN A 91 6.83 -22.03 -3.25
C ASN A 91 8.20 -21.34 -3.34
N SER A 92 8.29 -20.23 -4.07
CA SER A 92 9.47 -19.35 -4.14
C SER A 92 9.05 -17.90 -4.34
N ASN A 93 9.96 -16.96 -4.06
CA ASN A 93 9.73 -15.53 -4.31
C ASN A 93 9.36 -15.25 -5.77
N GLU A 94 10.03 -15.91 -6.72
CA GLU A 94 9.78 -15.73 -8.15
C GLU A 94 8.36 -16.17 -8.54
N LYS A 95 7.91 -17.33 -8.05
CA LYS A 95 6.55 -17.82 -8.34
C LYS A 95 5.48 -17.00 -7.63
N ALA A 96 5.72 -16.59 -6.39
CA ALA A 96 4.80 -15.72 -5.66
C ALA A 96 4.68 -14.36 -6.36
N LYS A 97 5.80 -13.76 -6.77
CA LYS A 97 5.84 -12.51 -7.53
C LYS A 97 5.06 -12.63 -8.84
N LYS A 98 5.33 -13.68 -9.62
CA LYS A 98 4.60 -13.94 -10.87
C LYS A 98 3.09 -14.04 -10.63
N TYR A 99 2.67 -14.88 -9.68
CA TYR A 99 1.25 -15.04 -9.37
C TYR A 99 0.59 -13.72 -8.96
N ILE A 100 1.23 -12.96 -8.06
CA ILE A 100 0.69 -11.68 -7.58
C ILE A 100 0.53 -10.69 -8.72
N LEU A 101 1.55 -10.52 -9.57
CA LEU A 101 1.48 -9.59 -10.70
C LEU A 101 0.42 -9.97 -11.74
N GLU A 102 0.14 -11.27 -11.91
CA GLU A 102 -0.86 -11.77 -12.86
C GLU A 102 -2.29 -11.76 -12.31
N ASN A 103 -2.48 -11.82 -10.99
CA ASN A 103 -3.78 -12.10 -10.37
C ASN A 103 -4.25 -11.09 -9.32
N VAL A 104 -3.41 -10.12 -8.94
CA VAL A 104 -3.72 -9.11 -7.93
C VAL A 104 -3.55 -7.74 -8.55
N ASN A 105 -4.58 -6.90 -8.47
CA ASN A 105 -4.48 -5.49 -8.84
C ASN A 105 -4.43 -4.64 -7.57
N ILE A 106 -3.43 -3.77 -7.46
CA ILE A 106 -3.33 -2.84 -6.33
C ILE A 106 -3.13 -1.42 -6.86
N LYS A 107 -3.96 -0.49 -6.36
CA LYS A 107 -3.84 0.94 -6.63
C LYS A 107 -3.56 1.68 -5.33
N TYR A 108 -2.38 2.27 -5.25
CA TYR A 108 -1.94 3.14 -4.17
C TYR A 108 -2.25 4.57 -4.58
N ARG A 109 -3.03 5.29 -3.79
CA ARG A 109 -3.43 6.66 -4.09
C ARG A 109 -3.05 7.58 -2.94
N ILE A 110 -2.54 8.76 -3.28
CA ILE A 110 -2.16 9.82 -2.33
C ILE A 110 -2.77 11.13 -2.80
N ASN A 111 -3.32 11.91 -1.86
CA ASN A 111 -3.96 13.19 -2.14
C ASN A 111 -3.62 14.24 -1.08
N ASP A 112 -3.34 15.47 -1.51
CA ASP A 112 -3.12 16.64 -0.64
C ASP A 112 -4.08 17.80 -0.98
N GLY A 113 -5.38 17.51 -1.15
CA GLY A 113 -6.38 18.50 -1.55
C GLY A 113 -6.78 18.33 -3.02
N ASP A 114 -6.41 19.28 -3.88
CA ASP A 114 -6.76 19.21 -5.32
C ASP A 114 -5.80 18.35 -6.15
N ASN A 115 -4.68 17.94 -5.56
CA ASN A 115 -3.66 17.12 -6.21
C ASN A 115 -3.77 15.67 -5.72
N ALA A 116 -4.00 14.74 -6.65
CA ALA A 116 -4.16 13.32 -6.38
C ALA A 116 -3.37 12.50 -7.40
N ASN A 117 -2.53 11.61 -6.92
CA ASN A 117 -1.77 10.69 -7.77
C ASN A 117 -2.14 9.25 -7.45
N GLU A 118 -2.12 8.43 -8.50
CA GLU A 118 -2.29 6.98 -8.44
C GLU A 118 -0.99 6.30 -8.85
N TYR A 119 -0.68 5.21 -8.17
CA TYR A 119 0.43 4.32 -8.49
C TYR A 119 -0.11 2.90 -8.50
N ASP A 120 0.20 2.16 -9.55
CA ASP A 120 -0.17 0.74 -9.64
C ASP A 120 0.91 -0.15 -9.02
N LEU A 121 0.51 -1.37 -8.67
CA LEU A 121 1.43 -2.48 -8.50
C LEU A 121 2.18 -2.72 -9.83
N ASP A 122 3.50 -2.79 -9.76
CA ASP A 122 4.35 -3.01 -10.93
C ASP A 122 5.53 -3.96 -10.63
N GLU A 123 6.29 -4.31 -11.67
CA GLU A 123 7.41 -5.24 -11.55
C GLU A 123 8.58 -4.71 -10.71
N ASP A 124 8.67 -3.38 -10.51
CA ASP A 124 9.72 -2.77 -9.69
C ASP A 124 9.42 -2.91 -8.18
N ASP A 125 8.19 -3.29 -7.84
CA ASP A 125 7.80 -3.49 -6.45
C ASP A 125 8.47 -4.73 -5.86
N ARG A 126 8.86 -4.62 -4.59
CA ARG A 126 9.45 -5.73 -3.85
C ARG A 126 8.32 -6.66 -3.44
N ILE A 127 8.38 -7.90 -3.93
CA ILE A 127 7.39 -8.94 -3.65
C ILE A 127 8.14 -10.17 -3.14
N GLU A 128 7.73 -10.68 -1.99
CA GLU A 128 8.38 -11.79 -1.31
C GLU A 128 7.36 -12.81 -0.82
N LEU A 129 7.76 -14.09 -0.84
CA LEU A 129 7.05 -15.14 -0.15
C LEU A 129 7.50 -15.16 1.31
N PHE A 130 6.56 -15.02 2.22
CA PHE A 130 6.74 -15.16 3.66
C PHE A 130 6.30 -16.57 4.11
N ILE A 131 6.12 -16.80 5.42
CA ILE A 131 5.66 -18.08 5.98
C ILE A 131 4.47 -18.66 5.18
N GLU A 132 4.40 -19.99 5.15
CA GLU A 132 3.60 -20.82 4.24
C GLU A 132 2.49 -20.08 3.49
N ARG A 133 2.74 -19.82 2.19
CA ARG A 133 1.74 -19.34 1.22
C ARG A 133 1.21 -17.92 1.47
N THR A 134 1.96 -17.08 2.18
CA THR A 134 1.66 -15.65 2.30
C THR A 134 2.64 -14.81 1.49
N GLY A 135 2.14 -14.05 0.52
CA GLY A 135 2.94 -13.07 -0.20
C GLY A 135 2.94 -11.72 0.52
N ILE A 136 4.06 -11.01 0.50
CA ILE A 136 4.17 -9.64 0.99
C ILE A 136 4.64 -8.74 -0.15
N ILE A 137 3.93 -7.64 -0.35
CA ILE A 137 4.18 -6.63 -1.37
C ILE A 137 4.55 -5.34 -0.67
N TYR A 138 5.67 -4.72 -1.05
CA TYR A 138 6.14 -3.44 -0.51
C TYR A 138 6.16 -2.39 -1.61
N LYS A 139 5.33 -1.34 -1.46
CA LYS A 139 5.36 -0.13 -2.30
C LYS A 139 5.89 1.03 -1.50
N LYS A 140 6.97 1.65 -1.98
CA LYS A 140 7.53 2.89 -1.41
C LYS A 140 7.25 4.07 -2.31
N ILE A 141 6.70 5.13 -1.71
CA ILE A 141 6.45 6.40 -2.39
C ILE A 141 7.12 7.52 -1.59
N LYS A 142 8.07 8.21 -2.24
CA LYS A 142 8.73 9.37 -1.66
C LYS A 142 7.80 10.58 -1.72
N ILE A 143 7.70 11.33 -0.64
CA ILE A 143 6.96 12.59 -0.58
C ILE A 143 7.96 13.73 -0.78
N LYS A 144 7.70 14.61 -1.75
CA LYS A 144 8.54 15.76 -2.08
C LYS A 144 7.76 17.05 -2.01
#